data_AF-A0A926ITK0-F1
#
_entry.id   AF-A0A926ITK0-F1
#
_cell.length_a   1.000
_cell.length_b   1.000
_cell.length_c   1.000
_cell.angle_alpha   90.00
_cell.angle_beta   90.00
_cell.angle_gamma   90.00
#
_symmetry.space_group_name_H-M   'P 1'
#
loop_
_entity.id
_entity.type
_entity.pdbx_description
1 polymer ?
#
loop_
_entity_poly.entity_id
_entity_poly.type
_entity_poly.pdbx_seq_one_letter_code
_entity_poly.pdbx_strand_id
1 'polypeptide(L)'
;MEQKEIRFIDSRYNELFRIKDGESITVKFSDGSMSDRKCTYIDDYHTKIGYNVFHICEFAELMERGKSTYRPKDTPGYTLEKIEQSEFEYTFAPSKNEELNRGCICYIRCYFDNSVDERLQTDSLLENKENYEKYHTPDFALECDNVVNYLRFQADTPILKSRVAMHNAAYDLKAERLASDKDVCGYKVTTDKNVFYIRCDPRKNTYNAYIYCYDKQALQTYKDLKFIEQNYDAIDKDKFFKTTNGVTEMYYNPDANAGGQLVELTIYNEDILDAAKLYKKPQDFFSHIEGMSKGALYDVGTETFMEAAKDFIESKADFEGCSLKTMNALKKYAAPEKSKTDKEPER
;
A
#
# COMPACT_ATOMS: atom_id res chain seq x y z
N MET A 1 -26.39 3.14 -31.13
CA MET A 1 -27.00 4.35 -30.57
C MET A 1 -26.02 4.89 -29.56
N GLU A 2 -25.63 6.17 -29.65
CA GLU A 2 -24.82 6.80 -28.60
C GLU A 2 -25.56 6.73 -27.27
N GLN A 3 -24.88 6.28 -26.23
CA GLN A 3 -25.43 6.23 -24.88
C GLN A 3 -25.50 7.67 -24.36
N LYS A 4 -26.70 8.15 -24.04
CA LYS A 4 -26.90 9.52 -23.55
C LYS A 4 -26.32 9.64 -22.14
N GLU A 5 -25.69 10.78 -21.86
CA GLU A 5 -25.08 11.09 -20.56
C GLU A 5 -25.78 12.28 -19.89
N ILE A 6 -25.91 12.21 -18.57
CA ILE A 6 -26.52 13.26 -17.75
C ILE A 6 -25.39 14.00 -17.03
N ARG A 7 -25.31 15.31 -17.27
CA ARG A 7 -24.33 16.19 -16.64
C ARG A 7 -24.81 16.65 -15.27
N PHE A 8 -23.96 16.53 -14.26
CA PHE A 8 -24.16 17.07 -12.93
C PHE A 8 -23.18 18.22 -12.69
N ILE A 9 -23.69 19.35 -12.18
CA ILE A 9 -22.94 20.60 -11.97
C ILE A 9 -23.05 21.05 -10.51
N ASP A 10 -22.20 21.95 -10.03
CA ASP A 10 -22.49 22.73 -8.82
C ASP A 10 -23.42 23.93 -9.13
N SER A 11 -23.84 24.67 -8.10
CA SER A 11 -24.70 25.86 -8.26
C SER A 11 -24.03 27.02 -9.03
N ARG A 12 -22.72 26.93 -9.26
CA ARG A 12 -21.91 27.89 -10.03
C ARG A 12 -21.66 27.41 -11.46
N TYR A 13 -22.36 26.37 -11.90
CA TYR A 13 -22.28 25.81 -13.24
C TYR A 13 -20.98 25.05 -13.57
N ASN A 14 -20.15 24.75 -12.58
CA ASN A 14 -18.97 23.93 -12.79
C ASN A 14 -19.42 22.46 -12.91
N GLU A 15 -18.95 21.76 -13.94
CA GLU A 15 -19.21 20.33 -14.06
C GLU A 15 -18.53 19.55 -12.93
N LEU A 16 -19.31 18.67 -12.28
CA LEU A 16 -18.83 17.78 -11.22
C LEU A 16 -18.54 16.38 -11.80
N PHE A 17 -19.50 15.81 -12.52
CA PHE A 17 -19.38 14.48 -13.13
C PHE A 17 -20.50 14.27 -14.16
N ARG A 18 -20.42 13.16 -14.91
CA ARG A 18 -21.46 12.65 -15.79
C ARG A 18 -21.81 11.21 -15.40
N ILE A 19 -23.05 10.82 -15.64
CA ILE A 19 -23.50 9.42 -15.52
C ILE A 19 -24.28 9.03 -16.78
N LYS A 20 -24.35 7.75 -17.08
CA LYS A 20 -25.14 7.24 -18.22
C LYS A 20 -26.63 7.31 -17.91
N ASP A 21 -27.44 7.46 -18.95
CA ASP A 21 -28.90 7.42 -18.81
C ASP A 21 -29.35 6.13 -18.10
N GLY A 22 -30.17 6.29 -17.06
CA GLY A 22 -30.66 5.20 -16.23
C GLY A 22 -29.80 4.86 -15.00
N GLU A 23 -28.58 5.41 -14.88
CA GLU A 23 -27.75 5.26 -13.67
C GLU A 23 -28.30 6.09 -12.50
N SER A 24 -27.72 5.91 -11.32
CA SER A 24 -28.17 6.58 -10.10
C SER A 24 -27.08 7.47 -9.51
N ILE A 25 -27.51 8.48 -8.78
CA ILE A 25 -26.65 9.24 -7.85
C ILE A 25 -26.98 8.85 -6.40
N THR A 26 -26.04 9.04 -5.49
CA THR A 26 -26.30 9.07 -4.04
C THR A 26 -26.23 10.52 -3.57
N VAL A 27 -27.29 10.98 -2.90
CA VAL A 27 -27.35 12.29 -2.23
C VAL A 27 -27.04 12.09 -0.75
N LYS A 28 -26.06 12.82 -0.21
CA LYS A 28 -25.78 12.92 1.24
C LYS A 28 -26.37 14.23 1.74
N PHE A 29 -27.36 14.13 2.63
CA PHE A 29 -28.02 15.29 3.24
C PHE A 29 -27.20 15.85 4.40
N SER A 30 -27.56 17.05 4.85
CA SER A 30 -26.85 17.76 5.92
C SER A 30 -26.90 17.08 7.29
N ASP A 31 -27.88 16.20 7.50
CA ASP A 31 -27.99 15.34 8.69
C ASP A 31 -27.15 14.05 8.58
N GLY A 32 -26.42 13.86 7.48
CA GLY A 32 -25.61 12.69 7.19
C GLY A 32 -26.38 11.52 6.56
N SER A 33 -27.71 11.61 6.46
CA SER A 33 -28.51 10.58 5.79
C SER A 33 -28.19 10.52 4.29
N MET A 34 -28.29 9.33 3.71
CA MET A 34 -28.00 9.10 2.29
C MET A 34 -29.22 8.55 1.56
N SER A 35 -29.42 8.98 0.31
CA SER A 35 -30.48 8.48 -0.57
C SER A 35 -29.99 8.31 -1.99
N ASP A 36 -30.17 7.11 -2.52
CA ASP A 36 -29.94 6.83 -3.94
C ASP A 36 -31.13 7.34 -4.77
N ARG A 37 -30.83 7.95 -5.91
CA ARG A 37 -31.82 8.47 -6.84
C ARG A 37 -31.47 8.06 -8.26
N LYS A 38 -32.36 7.27 -8.87
CA LYS A 38 -32.26 6.92 -10.28
C LYS A 38 -32.45 8.17 -11.14
N CYS A 39 -31.60 8.31 -12.15
CA CYS A 39 -31.60 9.45 -13.05
C CYS A 39 -32.05 9.02 -14.45
N THR A 40 -32.81 9.87 -15.13
CA THR A 40 -33.22 9.65 -16.52
C THR A 40 -32.95 10.91 -17.32
N TYR A 41 -32.27 10.74 -18.46
CA TYR A 41 -31.96 11.81 -19.39
C TYR A 41 -33.25 12.28 -20.05
N ILE A 42 -33.45 13.59 -20.14
CA ILE A 42 -34.54 14.21 -20.90
C ILE A 42 -33.93 15.04 -22.03
N ASP A 43 -33.12 16.04 -21.67
CA ASP A 43 -32.31 16.86 -22.56
C ASP A 43 -31.05 17.35 -21.82
N ASP A 44 -30.26 18.22 -22.44
CA ASP A 44 -28.97 18.68 -21.89
C ASP A 44 -29.09 19.54 -20.62
N TYR A 45 -30.29 20.04 -20.31
CA TYR A 45 -30.55 20.90 -19.17
C TYR A 45 -31.57 20.30 -18.19
N HIS A 46 -32.36 19.31 -18.60
CA HIS A 46 -33.36 18.66 -17.78
C HIS A 46 -33.08 17.19 -17.55
N THR A 47 -33.25 16.75 -16.31
CA THR A 47 -33.14 15.35 -15.93
C THR A 47 -34.19 14.98 -14.89
N LYS A 48 -34.71 13.76 -14.97
CA LYS A 48 -35.53 13.19 -13.91
C LYS A 48 -34.62 12.58 -12.85
N ILE A 49 -34.69 13.08 -11.61
CA ILE A 49 -33.91 12.58 -10.47
C ILE A 49 -34.89 12.02 -9.43
N GLY A 50 -34.93 10.69 -9.31
CA GLY A 50 -35.95 9.98 -8.56
C GLY A 50 -37.32 10.14 -9.23
N TYR A 51 -38.25 10.84 -8.57
CA TYR A 51 -39.61 11.04 -9.07
C TYR A 51 -39.82 12.39 -9.77
N ASN A 52 -38.90 13.34 -9.60
CA ASN A 52 -39.08 14.72 -10.04
C ASN A 52 -38.18 15.05 -11.23
N VAL A 53 -38.65 15.92 -12.11
CA VAL A 53 -37.85 16.52 -13.18
C VAL A 53 -37.28 17.83 -12.67
N PHE A 54 -35.98 18.04 -12.89
CA PHE A 54 -35.27 19.26 -12.52
C PHE A 54 -34.54 19.83 -13.73
N HIS A 55 -34.43 21.16 -13.77
CA HIS A 55 -33.31 21.77 -14.47
C HIS A 55 -32.01 21.51 -13.69
N ILE A 56 -30.88 21.25 -14.36
CA ILE A 56 -29.62 20.88 -13.69
C ILE A 56 -29.17 21.94 -12.65
N CYS A 57 -29.37 23.23 -12.93
CA CYS A 57 -29.08 24.31 -11.96
C CYS A 57 -30.04 24.30 -10.76
N GLU A 58 -31.34 24.07 -11.00
CA GLU A 58 -32.34 24.04 -9.94
C GLU A 58 -32.00 22.95 -8.92
N PHE A 59 -31.62 21.77 -9.42
CA PHE A 59 -31.16 20.69 -8.56
C PHE A 59 -29.90 21.09 -7.78
N ALA A 60 -28.90 21.67 -8.45
CA ALA A 60 -27.64 22.06 -7.80
C ALA A 60 -27.85 23.13 -6.72
N GLU A 61 -28.65 24.16 -6.99
CA GLU A 61 -29.02 25.21 -6.03
C GLU A 61 -29.82 24.64 -4.84
N LEU A 62 -30.74 23.70 -5.11
CA LEU A 62 -31.51 23.02 -4.07
C LEU A 62 -30.59 22.23 -3.13
N MET A 63 -29.62 21.49 -3.68
CA MET A 63 -28.65 20.72 -2.91
C MET A 63 -27.74 21.62 -2.09
N GLU A 64 -27.21 22.70 -2.67
CA GLU A 64 -26.38 23.68 -1.95
C GLU A 64 -27.16 24.33 -0.79
N ARG A 65 -28.40 24.77 -1.05
CA ARG A 65 -29.27 25.36 -0.03
C ARG A 65 -29.53 24.39 1.12
N GLY A 66 -29.65 23.09 0.81
CA GLY A 66 -29.81 22.01 1.77
C GLY A 66 -28.50 21.54 2.43
N LYS A 67 -27.35 22.17 2.12
CA LYS A 67 -26.00 21.72 2.50
C LYS A 67 -25.79 20.22 2.20
N SER A 68 -26.36 19.76 1.09
CA SER A 68 -26.32 18.38 0.63
C SER A 68 -25.31 18.25 -0.50
N THR A 69 -24.70 17.08 -0.62
CA THR A 69 -23.79 16.74 -1.73
C THR A 69 -24.33 15.54 -2.50
N TYR A 70 -23.87 15.34 -3.72
CA TYR A 70 -24.24 14.20 -4.55
C TYR A 70 -23.06 13.70 -5.36
N ARG A 71 -23.12 12.41 -5.66
CA ARG A 71 -22.09 11.64 -6.39
C ARG A 71 -22.74 10.54 -7.20
N PRO A 72 -22.08 9.99 -8.24
CA PRO A 72 -22.52 8.72 -8.82
C PRO A 72 -22.68 7.67 -7.72
N LYS A 73 -23.74 6.87 -7.80
CA LYS A 73 -24.07 5.88 -6.76
C LYS A 73 -22.91 4.91 -6.51
N ASP A 74 -22.29 4.46 -7.59
CA ASP A 74 -21.21 3.47 -7.55
C ASP A 74 -19.83 4.13 -7.37
N THR A 75 -19.75 5.39 -6.96
CA THR A 75 -18.48 6.03 -6.63
C THR A 75 -17.87 5.39 -5.38
N PRO A 76 -16.62 4.87 -5.45
CA PRO A 76 -15.93 4.35 -4.29
C PRO A 76 -15.77 5.42 -3.20
N GLY A 77 -15.89 5.01 -1.94
CA GLY A 77 -15.41 5.82 -0.83
C GLY A 77 -13.92 5.60 -0.64
N TYR A 78 -13.19 6.63 -0.21
CA TYR A 78 -11.77 6.53 0.09
C TYR A 78 -11.50 6.95 1.53
N THR A 79 -10.59 6.23 2.19
CA THR A 79 -10.09 6.61 3.51
C THR A 79 -8.82 7.42 3.31
N LEU A 80 -8.82 8.63 3.87
CA LEU A 80 -7.63 9.48 3.90
C LEU A 80 -6.89 9.23 5.21
N GLU A 81 -5.69 8.68 5.12
CA GLU A 81 -4.82 8.39 6.26
C GLU A 81 -3.67 9.40 6.29
N LYS A 82 -3.24 9.81 7.48
CA LYS A 82 -1.95 10.50 7.61
C LYS A 82 -0.81 9.54 7.27
N ILE A 83 0.27 10.06 6.72
CA ILE A 83 1.50 9.27 6.51
C ILE A 83 2.47 9.47 7.67
N GLU A 84 3.44 8.57 7.80
CA GLU A 84 4.56 8.75 8.73
C GLU A 84 5.71 9.55 8.09
N GLN A 85 6.66 10.03 8.91
CA GLN A 85 7.81 10.81 8.39
C GLN A 85 8.61 10.09 7.32
N SER A 86 8.85 8.79 7.50
CA SER A 86 9.57 7.95 6.53
C SER A 86 8.82 7.83 5.19
N GLU A 87 7.50 7.95 5.20
CA GLU A 87 6.67 7.81 3.99
C GLU A 87 6.65 9.07 3.12
N PHE A 88 7.16 10.22 3.61
CA PHE A 88 7.25 11.42 2.77
C PHE A 88 8.08 11.19 1.51
N GLU A 89 9.05 10.28 1.51
CA GLU A 89 9.85 9.94 0.32
C GLU A 89 8.99 9.53 -0.89
N TYR A 90 7.81 8.94 -0.65
CA TYR A 90 6.86 8.52 -1.69
C TYR A 90 6.01 9.68 -2.22
N THR A 91 6.17 10.89 -1.69
CA THR A 91 5.47 12.10 -2.16
C THR A 91 6.35 13.03 -3.02
N PHE A 92 7.56 12.56 -3.36
CA PHE A 92 8.52 13.26 -4.21
C PHE A 92 9.00 12.33 -5.32
N ALA A 93 9.59 12.91 -6.36
CA ALA A 93 10.37 12.15 -7.33
C ALA A 93 11.54 11.42 -6.63
N PRO A 94 11.95 10.24 -7.12
CA PRO A 94 13.03 9.48 -6.51
C PRO A 94 14.36 10.25 -6.58
N SER A 95 15.30 9.86 -5.72
CA SER A 95 16.66 10.38 -5.79
C SER A 95 17.33 9.95 -7.11
N LYS A 96 18.30 10.71 -7.60
CA LYS A 96 19.01 10.40 -8.87
C LYS A 96 19.78 9.07 -8.83
N ASN A 97 20.07 8.55 -7.65
CA ASN A 97 20.83 7.33 -7.44
C ASN A 97 19.91 6.15 -7.07
N GLU A 98 18.59 6.35 -7.09
CA GLU A 98 17.63 5.28 -6.82
C GLU A 98 17.52 4.40 -8.07
N GLU A 99 18.06 3.18 -7.99
CA GLU A 99 18.02 2.21 -9.09
C GLU A 99 16.79 1.29 -9.02
N LEU A 100 16.27 1.07 -7.80
CA LEU A 100 15.10 0.22 -7.58
C LEU A 100 13.82 0.86 -8.14
N ASN A 101 13.03 0.06 -8.84
CA ASN A 101 11.74 0.49 -9.36
C ASN A 101 10.70 0.53 -8.22
N ARG A 102 10.32 1.74 -7.81
CA ARG A 102 9.32 1.97 -6.76
C ARG A 102 7.86 1.81 -7.15
N GLY A 103 7.56 1.44 -8.40
CA GLY A 103 6.19 1.21 -8.86
C GLY A 103 5.35 2.46 -9.11
N CYS A 104 5.95 3.66 -9.14
CA CYS A 104 5.25 4.91 -9.44
C CYS A 104 4.77 4.90 -10.90
N ILE A 105 3.47 5.01 -11.12
CA ILE A 105 2.83 4.98 -12.44
C ILE A 105 2.84 6.39 -13.03
N CYS A 106 2.34 7.36 -12.27
CA CYS A 106 2.31 8.77 -12.61
C CYS A 106 2.17 9.62 -11.33
N TYR A 107 2.23 10.94 -11.49
CA TYR A 107 1.82 11.84 -10.41
C TYR A 107 0.95 12.99 -10.94
N ILE A 108 -0.03 13.37 -10.14
CA ILE A 108 -0.94 14.48 -10.45
C ILE A 108 -0.50 15.69 -9.64
N ARG A 109 -0.14 16.78 -10.31
CA ARG A 109 0.06 18.06 -9.65
C ARG A 109 -1.24 18.84 -9.66
N CYS A 110 -1.57 19.43 -8.53
CA CYS A 110 -2.78 20.22 -8.34
C CYS A 110 -2.39 21.64 -7.95
N TYR A 111 -3.08 22.65 -8.48
CA TYR A 111 -2.99 24.01 -7.96
C TYR A 111 -4.38 24.65 -7.90
N PHE A 112 -4.59 25.49 -6.89
CA PHE A 112 -5.76 26.35 -6.82
C PHE A 112 -5.47 27.64 -7.55
N ASP A 113 -6.31 27.99 -8.53
CA ASP A 113 -6.15 29.26 -9.22
C ASP A 113 -6.37 30.46 -8.28
N ASN A 114 -6.09 31.66 -8.80
CA ASN A 114 -6.24 32.91 -8.07
C ASN A 114 -7.64 33.53 -8.24
N SER A 115 -8.61 32.78 -8.75
CA SER A 115 -10.00 33.23 -8.80
C SER A 115 -10.59 33.30 -7.39
N VAL A 116 -11.71 34.02 -7.24
CA VAL A 116 -12.47 34.10 -5.98
C VAL A 116 -12.91 32.70 -5.51
N ASP A 117 -13.09 31.78 -6.46
CA ASP A 117 -13.60 30.44 -6.21
C ASP A 117 -12.50 29.40 -5.97
N GLU A 118 -11.21 29.79 -6.08
CA GLU A 118 -10.05 28.89 -5.96
C GLU A 118 -10.25 27.59 -6.75
N ARG A 119 -10.42 27.66 -8.08
CA ARG A 119 -10.70 26.46 -8.87
C ARG A 119 -9.47 25.56 -8.88
N LEU A 120 -9.66 24.29 -8.55
CA LEU A 120 -8.61 23.28 -8.63
C LEU A 120 -8.32 22.96 -10.10
N GLN A 121 -7.05 23.08 -10.46
CA GLN A 121 -6.50 22.70 -11.75
C GLN A 121 -5.56 21.51 -11.54
N THR A 122 -5.58 20.55 -12.46
CA THR A 122 -4.83 19.29 -12.33
C THR A 122 -4.10 18.97 -13.62
N ASP A 123 -2.82 18.60 -13.52
CA ASP A 123 -2.07 18.01 -14.62
C ASP A 123 -1.49 16.66 -14.18
N SER A 124 -1.61 15.66 -15.03
CA SER A 124 -0.94 14.36 -14.84
C SER A 124 0.43 14.38 -15.52
N LEU A 125 1.46 13.91 -14.80
CA LEU A 125 2.83 13.85 -15.28
C LEU A 125 3.40 12.44 -15.08
N LEU A 126 4.33 12.11 -15.97
CA LEU A 126 5.03 10.84 -15.96
C LEU A 126 6.28 10.94 -15.08
N GLU A 127 6.47 9.95 -14.22
CA GLU A 127 7.75 9.74 -13.55
C GLU A 127 8.59 8.69 -14.28
N ASN A 128 8.00 7.51 -14.50
CA ASN A 128 8.68 6.38 -15.11
C ASN A 128 7.82 5.83 -16.26
N LYS A 129 8.41 5.82 -17.46
CA LYS A 129 7.72 5.40 -18.68
C LYS A 129 7.33 3.93 -18.69
N GLU A 130 8.20 3.05 -18.20
CA GLU A 130 7.96 1.60 -18.18
C GLU A 130 6.80 1.25 -17.24
N ASN A 131 6.75 1.88 -16.06
CA ASN A 131 5.64 1.70 -15.12
C ASN A 131 4.32 2.19 -15.71
N TYR A 132 4.33 3.35 -16.35
CA TYR A 132 3.12 3.87 -16.99
C TYR A 132 2.64 2.93 -18.09
N GLU A 133 3.51 2.48 -18.98
CA GLU A 133 3.12 1.53 -20.04
C GLU A 133 2.61 0.20 -19.48
N LYS A 134 3.13 -0.25 -18.33
CA LYS A 134 2.74 -1.50 -17.69
C LYS A 134 1.44 -1.42 -16.89
N TYR A 135 1.24 -0.35 -16.11
CA TYR A 135 0.18 -0.26 -15.11
C TYR A 135 -0.91 0.76 -15.44
N HIS A 136 -0.69 1.69 -16.38
CA HIS A 136 -1.68 2.69 -16.74
C HIS A 136 -2.80 2.10 -17.61
N THR A 137 -3.89 1.73 -16.96
CA THR A 137 -5.12 1.20 -17.60
C THR A 137 -6.25 2.23 -17.56
N PRO A 138 -7.34 2.06 -18.37
CA PRO A 138 -8.54 2.89 -18.24
C PRO A 138 -9.15 2.87 -16.83
N ASP A 139 -9.13 1.71 -16.16
CA ASP A 139 -9.62 1.58 -14.78
C ASP A 139 -8.77 2.39 -13.79
N PHE A 140 -7.44 2.38 -13.97
CA PHE A 140 -6.52 3.20 -13.18
C PHE A 140 -6.75 4.70 -13.41
N ALA A 141 -6.93 5.12 -14.67
CA ALA A 141 -7.22 6.53 -14.98
C ALA A 141 -8.53 6.98 -14.32
N LEU A 142 -9.57 6.15 -14.38
CA LEU A 142 -10.84 6.39 -13.70
C LEU A 142 -10.67 6.43 -12.17
N GLU A 143 -9.83 5.57 -11.60
CA GLU A 143 -9.54 5.59 -10.16
C GLU A 143 -8.83 6.88 -9.73
N CYS A 144 -7.87 7.37 -10.51
CA CYS A 144 -7.23 8.68 -10.29
C CYS A 144 -8.27 9.81 -10.24
N ASP A 145 -9.18 9.86 -11.22
CA ASP A 145 -10.25 10.86 -11.27
C ASP A 145 -11.18 10.74 -10.06
N ASN A 146 -11.54 9.52 -9.68
CA ASN A 146 -12.39 9.26 -8.52
C ASN A 146 -11.72 9.70 -7.21
N VAL A 147 -10.43 9.41 -7.00
CA VAL A 147 -9.69 9.84 -5.81
C VAL A 147 -9.64 11.37 -5.72
N VAL A 148 -9.27 12.05 -6.81
CA VAL A 148 -9.20 13.52 -6.85
C VAL A 148 -10.58 14.14 -6.56
N ASN A 149 -11.63 13.67 -7.25
CA ASN A 149 -12.98 14.20 -7.08
C ASN A 149 -13.56 13.91 -5.69
N TYR A 150 -13.28 12.72 -5.14
CA TYR A 150 -13.70 12.37 -3.79
C TYR A 150 -13.06 13.31 -2.76
N LEU A 151 -11.75 13.52 -2.84
CA LEU A 151 -11.01 14.42 -1.94
C LEU A 151 -11.35 15.90 -2.14
N ARG A 152 -11.99 16.25 -3.25
CA ARG A 152 -12.47 17.60 -3.54
C ARG A 152 -13.89 17.86 -3.04
N PHE A 153 -14.79 16.89 -3.18
CA PHE A 153 -16.23 17.14 -3.02
C PHE A 153 -16.95 16.24 -2.01
N GLN A 154 -16.45 15.03 -1.75
CA GLN A 154 -17.24 13.96 -1.13
C GLN A 154 -16.69 13.51 0.23
N ALA A 155 -15.37 13.59 0.42
CA ALA A 155 -14.74 13.24 1.68
C ALA A 155 -15.30 14.08 2.84
N ASP A 156 -15.34 13.49 4.05
CA ASP A 156 -15.70 14.22 5.26
C ASP A 156 -14.73 15.38 5.53
N THR A 157 -13.46 15.18 5.15
CA THR A 157 -12.42 16.23 5.15
C THR A 157 -11.91 16.42 3.72
N PRO A 158 -12.55 17.29 2.90
CA PRO A 158 -12.23 17.44 1.50
C PRO A 158 -10.99 18.33 1.29
N ILE A 159 -9.81 17.73 1.41
CA ILE A 159 -8.51 18.42 1.36
C ILE A 159 -8.23 19.15 0.04
N LEU A 160 -8.90 18.77 -1.05
CA LEU A 160 -8.75 19.41 -2.37
C LEU A 160 -9.86 20.41 -2.69
N LYS A 161 -10.71 20.77 -1.72
CA LYS A 161 -11.80 21.74 -1.91
C LYS A 161 -11.31 23.17 -2.08
N SER A 162 -10.37 23.60 -1.24
CA SER A 162 -9.80 24.94 -1.22
C SER A 162 -8.51 24.96 -0.41
N ARG A 163 -7.71 26.03 -0.50
CA ARG A 163 -6.49 26.18 0.33
C ARG A 163 -6.80 26.20 1.83
N VAL A 164 -7.93 26.80 2.20
CA VAL A 164 -8.40 26.85 3.59
C VAL A 164 -8.82 25.47 4.08
N ALA A 165 -9.56 24.71 3.27
CA ALA A 165 -9.95 23.35 3.62
C ALA A 165 -8.72 22.44 3.80
N MET A 166 -7.74 22.56 2.89
CA MET A 166 -6.45 21.87 2.96
C MET A 166 -5.68 22.21 4.25
N HIS A 167 -5.61 23.50 4.61
CA HIS A 167 -4.94 23.95 5.82
C HIS A 167 -5.61 23.40 7.10
N ASN A 168 -6.95 23.48 7.18
CA ASN A 168 -7.71 23.04 8.34
C ASN A 168 -7.63 21.52 8.52
N ALA A 169 -7.70 20.76 7.42
CA ALA A 169 -7.59 19.32 7.43
C ALA A 169 -6.33 18.80 8.13
N ALA A 170 -5.21 19.52 8.00
CA ALA A 170 -3.97 19.13 8.67
C ALA A 170 -4.11 19.10 10.20
N TYR A 171 -4.94 19.96 10.78
CA TYR A 171 -5.22 19.98 12.21
C TYR A 171 -6.29 18.96 12.59
N ASP A 172 -7.39 18.91 11.82
CA ASP A 172 -8.52 18.00 12.07
C ASP A 172 -8.07 16.53 12.05
N LEU A 173 -7.19 16.18 11.10
CA LEU A 173 -6.67 14.83 10.91
C LEU A 173 -5.35 14.58 11.68
N LYS A 174 -4.83 15.60 12.38
CA LYS A 174 -3.50 15.56 13.02
C LYS A 174 -2.42 15.03 12.06
N ALA A 175 -2.43 15.59 10.86
CA ALA A 175 -1.57 15.16 9.77
C ALA A 175 -0.09 15.36 10.13
N GLU A 176 0.74 14.43 9.66
CA GLU A 176 2.18 14.57 9.79
C GLU A 176 2.68 15.69 8.88
N ARG A 177 3.63 16.49 9.39
CA ARG A 177 4.17 17.66 8.69
C ARG A 177 5.60 17.39 8.26
N LEU A 178 5.95 17.71 7.03
CA LEU A 178 7.30 17.46 6.51
C LEU A 178 8.36 18.12 7.40
N ALA A 179 9.37 17.36 7.82
CA ALA A 179 10.38 17.84 8.77
C ALA A 179 11.12 19.12 8.30
N SER A 180 11.34 19.25 6.98
CA SER A 180 12.02 20.40 6.37
C SER A 180 11.10 21.61 6.11
N ASP A 181 9.78 21.41 6.08
CA ASP A 181 8.81 22.46 5.82
C ASP A 181 7.49 22.15 6.55
N LYS A 182 7.27 22.82 7.68
CA LYS A 182 6.13 22.53 8.56
C LYS A 182 4.79 22.97 7.96
N ASP A 183 4.76 23.75 6.89
CA ASP A 183 3.51 24.08 6.21
C ASP A 183 3.03 22.94 5.30
N VAL A 184 3.92 22.02 4.95
CA VAL A 184 3.64 20.88 4.09
C VAL A 184 3.21 19.68 4.93
N CYS A 185 2.10 19.05 4.56
CA CYS A 185 1.59 17.85 5.21
C CYS A 185 1.39 16.70 4.22
N GLY A 186 1.36 15.47 4.74
CA GLY A 186 1.29 14.25 3.95
C GLY A 186 0.12 13.35 4.32
N TYR A 187 -0.47 12.73 3.30
CA TYR A 187 -1.55 11.76 3.43
C TYR A 187 -1.37 10.60 2.45
N LYS A 188 -2.10 9.52 2.68
CA LYS A 188 -2.24 8.43 1.72
C LYS A 188 -3.69 7.98 1.59
N VAL A 189 -4.00 7.46 0.41
CA VAL A 189 -5.21 6.69 0.13
C VAL A 189 -4.74 5.34 -0.41
N THR A 190 -5.24 4.24 0.16
CA THR A 190 -4.98 2.89 -0.31
C THR A 190 -6.25 2.29 -0.89
N THR A 191 -6.12 1.71 -2.09
CA THR A 191 -7.18 0.97 -2.76
C THR A 191 -6.78 -0.49 -2.90
N ASP A 192 -7.60 -1.30 -3.56
CA ASP A 192 -7.31 -2.72 -3.79
C ASP A 192 -6.01 -2.92 -4.57
N LYS A 193 -5.74 -2.04 -5.56
CA LYS A 193 -4.62 -2.18 -6.49
C LYS A 193 -3.57 -1.09 -6.37
N ASN A 194 -3.91 0.08 -5.82
CA ASN A 194 -3.05 1.26 -5.87
C ASN A 194 -2.88 1.94 -4.52
N VAL A 195 -1.80 2.71 -4.40
CA VAL A 195 -1.56 3.61 -3.27
C VAL A 195 -1.28 5.01 -3.79
N PHE A 196 -1.98 6.00 -3.25
CA PHE A 196 -1.87 7.39 -3.62
C PHE A 196 -1.22 8.15 -2.46
N TYR A 197 0.04 8.54 -2.61
CA TYR A 197 0.73 9.39 -1.64
C TYR A 197 0.54 10.86 -1.99
N ILE A 198 -0.04 11.62 -1.08
CA ILE A 198 -0.51 12.98 -1.30
C ILE A 198 0.29 13.93 -0.42
N ARG A 199 1.00 14.87 -1.04
CA ARG A 199 1.64 15.99 -0.34
C ARG A 199 0.88 17.26 -0.60
N CYS A 200 0.55 17.99 0.45
CA CYS A 200 -0.24 19.21 0.41
C CYS A 200 0.56 20.42 0.90
N ASP A 201 0.44 21.54 0.17
CA ASP A 201 0.97 22.85 0.50
C ASP A 201 -0.15 23.90 0.38
N PRO A 202 -0.69 24.44 1.49
CA PRO A 202 -1.85 25.34 1.45
C PRO A 202 -1.50 26.77 1.01
N ARG A 203 -0.22 27.09 0.74
CA ARG A 203 0.22 28.46 0.42
C ARG A 203 -0.30 28.90 -0.95
N LYS A 204 -0.31 30.22 -1.19
CA LYS A 204 -0.65 30.78 -2.51
C LYS A 204 0.53 30.66 -3.48
N ASN A 205 0.24 30.65 -4.79
CA ASN A 205 1.23 30.66 -5.87
C ASN A 205 2.21 29.46 -5.84
N THR A 206 1.73 28.28 -5.46
CA THR A 206 2.46 27.01 -5.44
C THR A 206 1.59 25.93 -6.06
N TYR A 207 2.19 24.77 -6.36
CA TYR A 207 1.39 23.55 -6.58
C TYR A 207 0.92 23.05 -5.23
N ASN A 208 -0.37 23.23 -4.97
CA ASN A 208 -0.99 22.96 -3.69
C ASN A 208 -1.06 21.48 -3.33
N ALA A 209 -1.06 20.58 -4.32
CA ALA A 209 -0.89 19.16 -4.03
C ALA A 209 -0.07 18.43 -5.09
N TYR A 210 0.60 17.38 -4.65
CA TYR A 210 1.18 16.34 -5.52
C TYR A 210 0.63 15.01 -5.07
N ILE A 211 0.04 14.25 -5.99
CA ILE A 211 -0.54 12.94 -5.75
C ILE A 211 0.29 11.93 -6.56
N TYR A 212 1.21 11.24 -5.90
CA TYR A 212 2.01 10.19 -6.51
C TYR A 212 1.21 8.87 -6.46
N CYS A 213 1.02 8.26 -7.62
CA CYS A 213 0.15 7.12 -7.82
C CYS A 213 1.00 5.87 -8.08
N TYR A 214 0.90 4.88 -7.19
CA TYR A 214 1.72 3.67 -7.22
C TYR A 214 0.87 2.43 -7.43
N ASP A 215 1.39 1.49 -8.21
CA ASP A 215 0.93 0.11 -8.13
C ASP A 215 1.30 -0.44 -6.74
N LYS A 216 0.31 -0.96 -6.02
CA LYS A 216 0.45 -1.37 -4.61
C LYS A 216 1.46 -2.50 -4.45
N GLN A 217 1.43 -3.50 -5.34
CA GLN A 217 2.32 -4.66 -5.26
C GLN A 217 3.76 -4.27 -5.61
N ALA A 218 3.96 -3.51 -6.70
CA ALA A 218 5.28 -3.05 -7.09
C ALA A 218 5.93 -2.16 -6.02
N LEU A 219 5.15 -1.29 -5.36
CA LEU A 219 5.64 -0.49 -4.24
C LEU A 219 6.01 -1.35 -3.03
N GLN A 220 5.25 -2.42 -2.75
CA GLN A 220 5.59 -3.35 -1.66
C GLN A 220 6.91 -4.07 -1.95
N THR A 221 7.09 -4.62 -3.16
CA THR A 221 8.35 -5.22 -3.62
C THR A 221 9.51 -4.26 -3.45
N TYR A 222 9.34 -2.98 -3.84
CA TYR A 222 10.36 -1.96 -3.64
C TYR A 222 10.75 -1.78 -2.16
N LYS A 223 9.76 -1.66 -1.28
CA LYS A 223 9.99 -1.48 0.16
C LYS A 223 10.74 -2.68 0.77
N ASP A 224 10.37 -3.88 0.34
CA ASP A 224 11.01 -5.12 0.77
C ASP A 224 12.47 -5.21 0.30
N LEU A 225 12.74 -4.95 -0.98
CA LEU A 225 14.10 -4.94 -1.53
C LEU A 225 14.97 -3.87 -0.87
N LYS A 226 14.44 -2.67 -0.66
CA LYS A 226 15.15 -1.59 0.04
C LYS A 226 15.47 -1.96 1.48
N PHE A 227 14.56 -2.65 2.17
CA PHE A 227 14.80 -3.17 3.51
C PHE A 227 15.92 -4.22 3.52
N ILE A 228 15.92 -5.14 2.55
CA ILE A 228 16.97 -6.15 2.39
C ILE A 228 18.33 -5.47 2.14
N GLU A 229 18.42 -4.53 1.19
CA GLU A 229 19.68 -3.82 0.89
C GLU A 229 20.26 -3.12 2.12
N GLN A 230 19.42 -2.53 2.96
CA GLN A 230 19.83 -1.84 4.18
C GLN A 230 20.25 -2.79 5.31
N ASN A 231 19.81 -4.05 5.26
CA ASN A 231 20.00 -5.03 6.33
C ASN A 231 20.67 -6.33 5.84
N TYR A 232 21.38 -6.29 4.72
CA TYR A 232 21.84 -7.50 4.03
C TYR A 232 22.71 -8.37 4.94
N ASP A 233 23.70 -7.79 5.63
CA ASP A 233 24.58 -8.53 6.56
C ASP A 233 23.84 -9.24 7.70
N ALA A 234 22.67 -8.75 8.09
CA ALA A 234 21.84 -9.35 9.13
C ALA A 234 20.89 -10.42 8.57
N ILE A 235 20.40 -10.22 7.34
CA ILE A 235 19.42 -11.11 6.71
C ILE A 235 20.07 -12.31 6.00
N ASP A 236 21.31 -12.17 5.53
CA ASP A 236 22.10 -13.19 4.80
C ASP A 236 22.65 -14.32 5.69
N LYS A 237 22.09 -14.50 6.88
CA LYS A 237 22.55 -15.49 7.85
C LYS A 237 21.61 -16.69 7.88
N ASP A 238 22.13 -17.90 8.06
CA ASP A 238 21.30 -19.03 8.47
C ASP A 238 21.08 -18.98 9.98
N LYS A 239 19.82 -18.98 10.44
CA LYS A 239 19.48 -19.02 11.87
C LYS A 239 18.74 -20.31 12.20
N PHE A 240 19.15 -20.95 13.29
CA PHE A 240 18.51 -22.15 13.81
C PHE A 240 17.93 -21.88 15.20
N PHE A 241 16.66 -22.20 15.37
CA PHE A 241 15.91 -22.03 16.62
C PHE A 241 15.48 -23.39 17.15
N LYS A 242 15.77 -23.66 18.43
CA LYS A 242 15.40 -24.95 19.04
C LYS A 242 13.89 -25.09 19.17
N THR A 243 13.41 -26.27 18.83
CA THR A 243 12.04 -26.71 19.07
C THR A 243 12.05 -27.99 19.90
N THR A 244 10.89 -28.45 20.37
CA THR A 244 10.77 -29.66 21.19
C THR A 244 11.37 -30.90 20.51
N ASN A 245 11.23 -31.02 19.19
CA ASN A 245 11.58 -32.23 18.43
C ASN A 245 12.66 -31.99 17.38
N GLY A 246 13.36 -30.85 17.42
CA GLY A 246 14.29 -30.48 16.37
C GLY A 246 14.64 -29.00 16.39
N VAL A 247 14.81 -28.43 15.20
CA VAL A 247 15.05 -26.99 15.02
C VAL A 247 14.19 -26.45 13.89
N THR A 248 13.88 -25.15 13.97
CA THR A 248 13.44 -24.38 12.81
C THR A 248 14.68 -23.69 12.25
N GLU A 249 14.98 -23.94 10.98
CA GLU A 249 15.97 -23.17 10.23
C GLU A 249 15.24 -22.04 9.48
N MET A 250 15.80 -20.84 9.53
CA MET A 250 15.38 -19.72 8.70
C MET A 250 16.58 -19.11 8.00
N TYR A 251 16.44 -18.81 6.72
CA TYR A 251 17.49 -18.15 5.92
C TYR A 251 16.87 -17.37 4.76
N TYR A 252 17.63 -16.40 4.25
CA TYR A 252 17.25 -15.62 3.07
C TYR A 252 17.86 -16.23 1.80
N ASN A 253 17.03 -16.47 0.80
CA ASN A 253 17.39 -16.90 -0.54
C ASN A 253 17.29 -15.70 -1.52
N PRO A 254 18.42 -15.06 -1.88
CA PRO A 254 18.42 -13.94 -2.82
C PRO A 254 18.09 -14.35 -4.26
N ASP A 255 18.30 -15.62 -4.62
CA ASP A 255 18.16 -16.13 -5.99
C ASP A 255 16.74 -16.56 -6.36
N ALA A 256 15.77 -16.37 -5.46
CA ALA A 256 14.37 -16.71 -5.72
C ALA A 256 13.77 -15.87 -6.86
N ASN A 257 12.81 -16.44 -7.60
CA ASN A 257 12.16 -15.78 -8.74
C ASN A 257 11.51 -14.43 -8.40
N ALA A 258 11.15 -14.20 -7.14
CA ALA A 258 10.59 -12.94 -6.65
C ALA A 258 11.65 -11.83 -6.42
N GLY A 259 12.93 -12.10 -6.70
CA GLY A 259 14.06 -11.22 -6.36
C GLY A 259 14.55 -11.37 -4.92
N GLY A 260 14.04 -12.38 -4.21
CA GLY A 260 14.33 -12.64 -2.81
C GLY A 260 13.21 -13.46 -2.14
N GLN A 261 13.57 -14.31 -1.19
CA GLN A 261 12.63 -15.12 -0.43
C GLN A 261 13.21 -15.46 0.94
N LEU A 262 12.42 -15.32 2.00
CA LEU A 262 12.75 -15.90 3.30
C LEU A 262 12.20 -17.31 3.36
N VAL A 263 13.03 -18.27 3.75
CA VAL A 263 12.69 -19.69 3.84
C VAL A 263 12.67 -20.07 5.30
N GLU A 264 11.63 -20.78 5.73
CA GLU A 264 11.49 -21.35 7.07
C GLU A 264 11.31 -22.86 6.96
N LEU A 265 12.25 -23.65 7.47
CA LEU A 265 12.24 -25.12 7.40
C LEU A 265 12.11 -25.72 8.79
N THR A 266 11.21 -26.71 8.94
CA THR A 266 11.16 -27.56 10.13
C THR A 266 12.04 -28.78 9.94
N ILE A 267 13.06 -28.92 10.80
CA ILE A 267 14.04 -30.01 10.76
C ILE A 267 13.92 -30.85 12.03
N TYR A 268 13.62 -32.13 11.90
CA TYR A 268 13.48 -33.01 13.06
C TYR A 268 14.83 -33.55 13.55
N ASN A 269 14.89 -33.92 14.84
CA ASN A 269 16.06 -34.54 15.44
C ASN A 269 16.50 -35.81 14.70
N GLU A 270 15.55 -36.60 14.18
CA GLU A 270 15.83 -37.81 13.42
C GLU A 270 16.58 -37.49 12.11
N ASP A 271 16.13 -36.48 11.36
CA ASP A 271 16.76 -36.02 10.12
C ASP A 271 18.19 -35.53 10.36
N ILE A 272 18.40 -34.76 11.45
CA ILE A 272 19.74 -34.31 11.87
C ILE A 272 20.65 -35.50 12.15
N LEU A 273 20.17 -36.50 12.89
CA LEU A 273 20.95 -37.67 13.27
C LEU A 273 21.26 -38.57 12.08
N ASP A 274 20.33 -38.70 11.13
CA ASP A 274 20.53 -39.49 9.92
C ASP A 274 21.52 -38.82 8.97
N ALA A 275 21.37 -37.53 8.72
CA ALA A 275 22.35 -36.73 7.98
C ALA A 275 23.74 -36.81 8.63
N ALA A 276 23.81 -36.82 9.95
CA ALA A 276 25.06 -36.87 10.70
C ALA A 276 25.86 -38.18 10.51
N LYS A 277 25.19 -39.30 10.19
CA LYS A 277 25.81 -40.60 9.90
C LYS A 277 26.38 -40.63 8.48
N LEU A 278 25.69 -39.99 7.55
CA LEU A 278 26.00 -40.02 6.12
C LEU A 278 27.07 -38.98 5.73
N TYR A 279 27.00 -37.78 6.32
CA TYR A 279 27.76 -36.63 5.87
C TYR A 279 28.71 -36.09 6.96
N LYS A 280 29.98 -35.93 6.57
CA LYS A 280 31.04 -35.36 7.40
C LYS A 280 31.36 -33.90 7.07
N LYS A 281 31.06 -33.47 5.85
CA LYS A 281 31.24 -32.08 5.42
C LYS A 281 29.97 -31.28 5.75
N PRO A 282 30.09 -30.04 6.25
CA PRO A 282 28.94 -29.19 6.55
C PRO A 282 28.01 -28.99 5.35
N GLN A 283 28.58 -28.65 4.18
CA GLN A 283 27.79 -28.40 2.96
C GLN A 283 26.84 -29.57 2.64
N ASP A 284 27.39 -30.79 2.55
CA ASP A 284 26.60 -31.97 2.20
C ASP A 284 25.55 -32.31 3.28
N PHE A 285 25.85 -31.99 4.54
CA PHE A 285 24.94 -32.18 5.67
C PHE A 285 23.75 -31.22 5.62
N PHE A 286 23.99 -29.92 5.44
CA PHE A 286 22.94 -28.89 5.41
C PHE A 286 22.06 -29.03 4.17
N SER A 287 22.65 -29.18 2.98
CA SER A 287 21.87 -29.41 1.76
C SER A 287 20.99 -30.66 1.81
N HIS A 288 21.40 -31.70 2.56
CA HIS A 288 20.58 -32.89 2.73
C HIS A 288 19.38 -32.66 3.66
N ILE A 289 19.58 -32.04 4.83
CA ILE A 289 18.46 -31.77 5.75
C ILE A 289 17.49 -30.75 5.16
N GLU A 290 17.98 -29.72 4.46
CA GLU A 290 17.15 -28.75 3.73
C GLU A 290 16.27 -29.46 2.69
N GLY A 291 16.85 -30.35 1.88
CA GLY A 291 16.14 -31.07 0.82
C GLY A 291 15.07 -32.06 1.30
N MET A 292 15.12 -32.49 2.56
CA MET A 292 14.10 -33.36 3.16
C MET A 292 13.04 -32.59 3.94
N SER A 293 13.32 -31.32 4.26
CA SER A 293 12.48 -30.52 5.15
C SER A 293 11.24 -29.99 4.45
N LYS A 294 10.21 -29.71 5.25
CA LYS A 294 9.03 -28.97 4.82
C LYS A 294 9.02 -27.62 5.51
N GLY A 295 8.50 -26.62 4.81
CA GLY A 295 8.63 -25.25 5.24
C GLY A 295 7.59 -24.30 4.68
N ALA A 296 7.67 -23.07 5.18
CA ALA A 296 6.97 -21.91 4.65
C ALA A 296 7.95 -21.05 3.84
N LEU A 297 7.40 -20.38 2.83
CA LEU A 297 8.15 -19.46 1.97
C LEU A 297 7.49 -18.09 2.05
N TYR A 298 8.30 -17.07 2.30
CA TYR A 298 7.85 -15.68 2.33
C TYR A 298 8.55 -14.97 1.17
N ASP A 299 7.82 -14.74 0.08
CA ASP A 299 8.35 -14.09 -1.12
C ASP A 299 8.38 -12.57 -0.98
N VAL A 300 9.44 -11.94 -1.47
CA VAL A 300 9.51 -10.47 -1.61
C VAL A 300 8.29 -9.96 -2.38
N GLY A 301 7.67 -8.88 -1.88
CA GLY A 301 6.46 -8.27 -2.43
C GLY A 301 5.15 -8.86 -1.91
N THR A 302 5.20 -9.88 -1.05
CA THR A 302 4.01 -10.41 -0.36
C THR A 302 3.75 -9.69 0.95
N GLU A 303 2.50 -9.67 1.40
CA GLU A 303 2.09 -8.94 2.61
C GLU A 303 2.80 -9.43 3.89
N THR A 304 3.23 -10.69 3.92
CA THR A 304 3.87 -11.32 5.07
C THR A 304 5.40 -11.19 5.11
N PHE A 305 6.05 -10.82 4.00
CA PHE A 305 7.51 -10.81 3.92
C PHE A 305 8.16 -9.84 4.91
N MET A 306 7.70 -8.59 4.94
CA MET A 306 8.31 -7.53 5.75
C MET A 306 8.23 -7.83 7.26
N GLU A 307 7.13 -8.41 7.73
CA GLU A 307 6.99 -8.82 9.13
C GLU A 307 7.95 -9.98 9.45
N ALA A 308 7.93 -11.03 8.63
CA ALA A 308 8.83 -12.18 8.81
C ALA A 308 10.31 -11.79 8.75
N ALA A 309 10.70 -10.88 7.86
CA ALA A 309 12.07 -10.41 7.71
C ALA A 309 12.55 -9.60 8.93
N LYS A 310 11.69 -8.75 9.50
CA LYS A 310 12.00 -8.01 10.74
C LYS A 310 12.15 -8.94 11.92
N ASP A 311 11.18 -9.83 12.12
CA ASP A 311 11.22 -10.84 13.18
C ASP A 311 12.46 -11.71 13.06
N PHE A 312 12.79 -12.12 11.84
CA PHE A 312 13.99 -12.88 11.54
C PHE A 312 15.26 -12.12 11.96
N ILE A 313 15.42 -10.85 11.56
CA ILE A 313 16.61 -10.04 11.87
C ILE A 313 16.75 -9.82 13.38
N GLU A 314 15.65 -9.48 14.06
CA GLU A 314 15.63 -9.16 15.49
C GLU A 314 15.80 -10.40 16.38
N SER A 315 15.39 -11.57 15.89
CA SER A 315 15.44 -12.82 16.64
C SER A 315 16.87 -13.32 16.84
N LYS A 316 17.19 -13.66 18.09
CA LYS A 316 18.46 -14.29 18.47
C LYS A 316 18.38 -15.79 18.25
N ALA A 317 19.22 -16.31 17.36
CA ALA A 317 19.30 -17.74 17.08
C ALA A 317 19.98 -18.54 18.19
N ASP A 318 19.62 -19.82 18.32
CA ASP A 318 20.35 -20.79 19.16
C ASP A 318 21.66 -21.22 18.48
N PHE A 319 21.63 -21.35 17.15
CA PHE A 319 22.80 -21.62 16.31
C PHE A 319 22.74 -20.76 15.04
N GLU A 320 23.90 -20.39 14.49
CA GLU A 320 24.00 -19.47 13.35
C GLU A 320 25.01 -19.98 12.32
N GLY A 321 24.64 -19.92 11.04
CA GLY A 321 25.43 -20.25 9.86
C GLY A 321 25.63 -21.75 9.63
N CYS A 322 25.75 -22.14 8.36
CA CYS A 322 26.00 -23.52 7.92
C CYS A 322 27.47 -23.97 8.09
N SER A 323 27.97 -23.90 9.33
CA SER A 323 29.37 -24.18 9.67
C SER A 323 29.57 -25.57 10.32
N LEU A 324 30.83 -26.05 10.37
CA LEU A 324 31.17 -27.27 11.11
C LEU A 324 30.85 -27.15 12.61
N LYS A 325 30.98 -25.96 13.18
CA LYS A 325 30.62 -25.68 14.58
C LYS A 325 29.13 -25.87 14.79
N THR A 326 28.31 -25.30 13.92
CA THR A 326 26.84 -25.39 13.95
C THR A 326 26.38 -26.83 13.76
N MET A 327 26.90 -27.51 12.74
CA MET A 327 26.66 -28.93 12.49
C MET A 327 26.91 -29.79 13.73
N ASN A 328 28.05 -29.61 14.40
CA ASN A 328 28.37 -30.37 15.62
C ASN A 328 27.45 -30.01 16.80
N ALA A 329 27.04 -28.74 16.91
CA ALA A 329 26.11 -28.30 17.95
C ALA A 329 24.70 -28.90 17.74
N LEU A 330 24.21 -28.93 16.50
CA LEU A 330 22.94 -29.57 16.12
C LEU A 330 22.98 -31.08 16.40
N LYS A 331 24.05 -31.77 16.03
CA LYS A 331 24.24 -33.20 16.34
C LYS A 331 24.17 -33.48 17.84
N LYS A 332 24.81 -32.63 18.64
CA LYS A 332 24.79 -32.76 20.11
C LYS A 332 23.40 -32.49 20.67
N TYR A 333 22.68 -31.52 20.11
CA TYR A 333 21.33 -31.17 20.54
C TYR A 333 20.30 -32.27 20.21
N ALA A 334 20.38 -32.85 19.02
CA ALA A 334 19.47 -33.90 18.56
C ALA A 334 19.73 -35.27 19.21
N ALA A 335 20.91 -35.48 19.82
CA ALA A 335 21.24 -36.74 20.45
C ALA A 335 20.32 -37.01 21.66
N PRO A 336 19.81 -38.26 21.82
CA PRO A 336 18.97 -38.62 22.95
C PRO A 336 19.73 -38.42 24.28
N GLU A 337 19.03 -37.95 25.31
CA GLU A 337 19.61 -37.83 26.64
C GLU A 337 20.15 -39.20 27.08
N LYS A 338 21.45 -39.25 27.44
CA LYS A 338 22.02 -40.47 28.04
C LYS A 338 21.26 -40.76 29.33
N SER A 339 20.46 -41.82 29.33
CA SER A 339 19.81 -42.32 30.54
C SER A 339 20.86 -42.55 31.62
N LYS A 340 20.70 -41.93 32.80
CA LYS A 340 21.52 -42.20 34.00
C LYS A 340 21.22 -43.56 34.62
N THR A 341 21.16 -44.60 33.82
CA THR A 341 20.98 -46.00 34.24
C THR A 341 21.95 -46.85 33.46
N ASP A 342 23.22 -46.69 33.80
CA ASP A 342 24.22 -47.75 33.80
C ASP A 342 25.29 -47.29 34.81
N LYS A 343 24.94 -47.39 36.10
CA LYS A 343 25.98 -47.52 37.13
C LYS A 343 26.60 -48.89 36.89
N GLU A 344 27.88 -48.89 36.54
CA GLU A 344 28.75 -50.06 36.65
C GLU A 344 28.43 -50.82 37.95
N PRO A 345 28.29 -52.15 37.93
CA PRO A 345 28.42 -52.90 39.15
C PRO A 345 29.89 -52.81 39.58
N GLU A 346 30.16 -52.06 40.64
CA GLU A 346 31.40 -52.19 41.40
C GLU A 346 31.46 -53.59 42.02
N ARG A 347 32.59 -54.25 41.73
CA ARG A 347 33.19 -55.47 42.31
C ARG A 347 32.84 -56.82 41.72
#